data_AF-G4H9Y7-F1
#
_entry.id   AF-G4H9Y7-F1
#
_cell.length_a   1.000
_cell.length_b   1.000
_cell.length_c   1.000
_cell.angle_alpha   90.00
_cell.angle_beta   90.00
_cell.angle_gamma   90.00
#
_symmetry.space_group_name_H-M   'P 1'
#
loop_
_entity.id
_entity.type
_entity.pdbx_description
1 polymer ?
#
loop_
_entity_poly.entity_id
_entity_poly.type
_entity_poly.pdbx_seq_one_letter_code
_entity_poly.pdbx_strand_id
1 'polypeptide(L)'
;MHNRTLGAVFIGISVVLFGIRYLTAAIITINSQVYILFDEALQDVGKAPVILSIISLAIGLYHVYGSVFVQWYKKDLNRIESNWKELDESGSEGRNP
;
A
#
# COMPACT_ATOMS: atom_id res chain seq x y z
N MET A 1 -17.72 -3.98 7.44
CA MET A 1 -17.57 -4.91 6.28
C MET A 1 -17.42 -4.17 4.93
N HIS A 2 -17.98 -2.97 4.76
CA HIS A 2 -17.91 -2.20 3.50
C HIS A 2 -16.47 -1.80 3.09
N ASN A 3 -15.65 -1.33 4.03
CA ASN A 3 -14.29 -0.82 3.75
C ASN A 3 -13.34 -1.88 3.17
N ARG A 4 -13.45 -3.14 3.62
CA ARG A 4 -12.62 -4.24 3.11
C ARG A 4 -12.99 -4.62 1.67
N THR A 5 -14.29 -4.61 1.36
CA THR A 5 -14.79 -4.90 0.01
C THR A 5 -14.35 -3.83 -0.98
N LEU A 6 -14.49 -2.56 -0.59
CA LEU A 6 -14.03 -1.42 -1.38
C LEU A 6 -12.50 -1.49 -1.63
N GLY A 7 -11.73 -1.81 -0.59
CA GLY A 7 -10.29 -2.00 -0.70
C GLY A 7 -9.90 -3.13 -1.65
N ALA A 8 -10.60 -4.27 -1.61
CA ALA A 8 -10.38 -5.38 -2.55
C ALA A 8 -10.67 -4.99 -4.01
N VAL A 9 -11.71 -4.18 -4.26
CA VAL A 9 -12.02 -3.64 -5.59
C VAL A 9 -10.90 -2.74 -6.09
N PHE A 10 -10.40 -1.82 -5.27
CA PHE A 10 -9.29 -0.94 -5.65
C PHE A 10 -7.97 -1.70 -5.90
N ILE A 11 -7.72 -2.78 -5.16
CA ILE A 11 -6.58 -3.69 -5.44
C ILE A 11 -6.79 -4.39 -6.80
N GLY A 12 -8.00 -4.88 -7.08
CA GLY A 12 -8.33 -5.47 -8.38
C GLY A 12 -8.14 -4.51 -9.55
N ILE A 13 -8.64 -3.27 -9.42
CA ILE A 13 -8.45 -2.21 -10.41
C ILE A 13 -6.97 -1.92 -10.64
N SER A 14 -6.16 -1.91 -9.57
CA SER A 14 -4.71 -1.73 -9.68
C SER A 14 -4.04 -2.83 -10.51
N VAL A 15 -4.35 -4.09 -10.22
CA VAL A 15 -3.81 -5.23 -10.98
C VAL A 15 -4.20 -5.16 -12.45
N VAL A 16 -5.46 -4.80 -12.74
CA VAL A 16 -5.95 -4.64 -14.11
C VAL A 16 -5.23 -3.51 -14.84
N LEU A 17 -5.11 -2.33 -14.22
CA LEU A 17 -4.41 -1.17 -14.81
C LEU A 17 -2.93 -1.49 -15.09
N PHE A 18 -2.28 -2.19 -14.17
CA PHE A 18 -0.91 -2.64 -14.36
C PHE A 18 -0.83 -3.63 -15.52
N GLY A 19 -1.69 -4.65 -15.55
CA GLY A 19 -1.72 -5.66 -16.60
C GLY A 19 -1.99 -5.08 -17.99
N ILE A 20 -2.94 -4.15 -18.11
CA ILE A 20 -3.29 -3.48 -19.37
C ILE A 20 -2.06 -2.77 -19.96
N ARG A 21 -1.21 -2.13 -19.16
CA ARG A 21 0.01 -1.49 -19.68
C ARG A 21 0.90 -2.46 -20.43
N TYR A 22 1.20 -3.61 -19.81
CA TYR A 22 2.08 -4.62 -20.39
C TYR A 22 1.40 -5.33 -21.57
N LEU A 23 0.10 -5.55 -21.49
CA LEU A 23 -0.68 -6.12 -22.59
C LEU A 23 -0.68 -5.18 -23.81
N THR A 24 -0.91 -3.88 -23.61
CA THR A 24 -0.87 -2.88 -24.69
C THR A 24 0.53 -2.79 -25.29
N ALA A 25 1.58 -2.75 -24.47
CA ALA A 25 2.96 -2.74 -24.96
C ALA A 25 3.27 -4.00 -25.78
N ALA A 26 2.80 -5.17 -25.35
CA ALA A 26 3.01 -6.43 -26.08
C ALA A 26 2.27 -6.41 -27.42
N ILE A 27 1.05 -5.89 -27.48
CA ILE A 27 0.28 -5.76 -28.73
C ILE A 27 1.00 -4.83 -29.72
N ILE A 28 1.52 -3.69 -29.24
CA ILE A 28 2.28 -2.75 -30.07
C ILE A 28 3.53 -3.42 -30.64
N THR A 29 4.29 -4.13 -29.79
CA THR A 29 5.48 -4.86 -30.22
C THR A 29 5.16 -5.94 -31.27
N ILE A 30 4.04 -6.67 -31.12
CA ILE A 30 3.65 -7.74 -32.06
C ILE A 30 3.12 -7.17 -33.39
N ASN A 31 2.41 -6.04 -33.36
CA ASN A 31 1.76 -5.46 -34.55
C ASN A 31 2.65 -4.44 -35.29
N SER A 32 3.81 -4.10 -34.74
CA SER A 32 4.73 -3.19 -35.39
C SER A 32 5.40 -3.84 -36.61
N GLN A 33 5.33 -3.19 -37.76
CA GLN A 33 6.05 -3.60 -38.98
C GLN A 33 7.58 -3.41 -38.87
N VAL A 34 8.03 -2.65 -37.88
CA VAL A 34 9.43 -2.46 -37.50
C VAL A 34 9.67 -3.15 -36.17
N TYR A 35 10.83 -3.81 -35.98
CA TYR A 35 11.16 -4.40 -34.69
C TYR A 35 11.34 -3.30 -33.63
N ILE A 36 10.29 -3.04 -32.84
CA ILE A 36 10.32 -2.10 -31.70
C ILE A 36 10.69 -2.90 -30.46
N LEU A 37 11.67 -2.41 -29.70
CA LEU A 37 12.03 -3.04 -28.43
C LEU A 37 10.87 -2.91 -27.44
N PHE A 38 10.54 -3.97 -26.70
CA PHE A 38 9.42 -3.96 -25.75
C PHE A 38 9.49 -2.80 -24.73
N ASP A 39 10.70 -2.40 -24.33
CA ASP A 39 10.91 -1.27 -23.41
C ASP A 39 10.53 0.08 -24.04
N GLU A 40 10.74 0.24 -25.35
CA GLU A 40 10.34 1.43 -26.10
C GLU A 40 8.81 1.50 -26.25
N ALA A 41 8.16 0.36 -26.55
CA ALA A 41 6.70 0.27 -26.54
C ALA A 41 6.10 0.56 -25.15
N LEU A 42 6.77 0.15 -24.08
CA LEU A 42 6.40 0.46 -22.69
C LEU A 42 6.50 1.95 -22.34
N GLN A 43 7.42 2.68 -22.98
CA GLN A 43 7.52 4.13 -22.86
C GLN A 43 6.39 4.82 -23.64
N ASP A 44 6.02 4.29 -24.80
CA ASP A 44 4.99 4.85 -25.68
C ASP A 44 3.57 4.73 -25.09
N VAL A 45 3.26 3.62 -24.42
CA VAL A 45 2.02 3.47 -23.61
C VAL A 45 1.98 4.47 -22.44
N GLY A 46 3.13 5.05 -22.09
CA GLY A 46 3.24 6.10 -21.09
C GLY A 46 3.21 5.60 -19.65
N LYS A 47 3.38 6.55 -18.72
CA LYS A 47 3.43 6.30 -17.27
C LYS A 47 2.07 6.35 -16.60
N ALA A 48 1.04 6.84 -17.28
CA ALA A 48 -0.29 7.06 -16.69
C ALA A 48 -0.93 5.79 -16.11
N PRO A 49 -0.93 4.62 -16.80
CA PRO A 49 -1.49 3.39 -16.24
C PRO A 49 -0.78 2.92 -14.96
N VAL A 50 0.54 3.15 -14.86
CA VAL A 50 1.33 2.81 -13.66
C VAL A 50 1.04 3.74 -12.52
N ILE A 51 0.98 5.04 -12.78
CA ILE A 51 0.71 6.02 -11.73
C ILE A 51 -0.68 5.74 -11.13
N LEU A 52 -1.68 5.49 -11.98
CA LEU A 52 -3.04 5.15 -11.54
C LEU A 52 -3.09 3.81 -10.81
N SER A 53 -2.34 2.80 -11.26
CA SER A 53 -2.31 1.51 -10.56
C SER A 53 -1.68 1.63 -9.17
N ILE A 54 -0.60 2.40 -9.01
CA ILE A 54 0.06 2.64 -7.72
C ILE A 54 -0.89 3.38 -6.77
N ILE A 55 -1.55 4.45 -7.25
CA ILE A 55 -2.51 5.22 -6.44
C ILE A 55 -3.69 4.31 -6.01
N SER A 56 -4.25 3.55 -6.94
CA SER A 56 -5.33 2.59 -6.65
C SER A 56 -4.91 1.55 -5.63
N LEU A 57 -3.67 1.04 -5.71
CA LEU A 57 -3.13 0.06 -4.77
C LEU A 57 -2.97 0.66 -3.37
N ALA A 58 -2.44 1.88 -3.28
CA ALA A 58 -2.25 2.57 -2.00
C ALA A 58 -3.58 2.79 -1.27
N ILE A 59 -4.60 3.25 -2.00
CA ILE A 59 -5.97 3.42 -1.47
C ILE A 59 -6.57 2.08 -1.06
N GLY A 60 -6.40 1.05 -1.89
CA GLY A 60 -6.89 -0.31 -1.61
C GLY A 60 -6.28 -0.90 -0.34
N LEU A 61 -4.95 -0.83 -0.19
CA LEU A 61 -4.23 -1.29 0.99
C LEU A 61 -4.64 -0.52 2.25
N TYR A 62 -4.79 0.80 2.16
CA TYR A 62 -5.28 1.60 3.28
C TYR A 62 -6.67 1.16 3.75
N HIS A 63 -7.57 0.90 2.81
CA HIS A 63 -8.93 0.44 3.13
C HIS A 63 -8.98 -0.95 3.78
N VAL A 64 -8.09 -1.86 3.37
CA VAL A 64 -8.02 -3.23 3.92
C VAL A 64 -7.28 -3.27 5.26
N TYR A 65 -6.12 -2.62 5.35
CA TYR A 65 -5.18 -2.75 6.46
C TYR A 65 -5.18 -1.55 7.42
N GLY A 66 -5.77 -0.42 7.06
CA GLY A 66 -5.73 0.80 7.88
C GLY A 66 -6.25 0.58 9.30
N SER A 67 -7.34 -0.17 9.46
CA SER A 67 -7.87 -0.51 10.79
C SER A 67 -6.92 -1.37 11.63
N VAL A 68 -6.21 -2.32 11.00
CA VAL A 68 -5.22 -3.17 11.65
C VAL A 68 -4.01 -2.34 12.08
N PHE A 69 -3.56 -1.44 11.20
CA PHE A 69 -2.43 -0.56 11.47
C PHE A 69 -2.71 0.38 12.64
N VAL A 70 -3.91 0.97 12.70
CA VAL A 70 -4.34 1.83 13.80
C VAL A 70 -4.43 1.06 15.12
N GLN A 71 -4.96 -0.17 15.10
CA GLN A 71 -5.02 -1.00 16.31
C GLN A 71 -3.63 -1.41 16.81
N TRP A 72 -2.74 -1.78 15.88
CA TRP A 72 -1.35 -2.12 16.21
C TRP A 72 -0.62 -0.92 16.83
N TYR A 73 -0.74 0.25 16.23
CA TYR A 73 -0.12 1.48 16.74
C TYR A 73 -0.66 1.88 18.12
N LYS A 74 -1.97 1.78 18.34
CA LYS A 74 -2.57 2.02 19.67
C LYS A 74 -2.06 1.04 20.72
N LYS A 75 -1.86 -0.23 20.36
CA LYS A 75 -1.35 -1.24 21.29
C LYS A 75 0.09 -0.94 21.71
N ASP A 76 0.93 -0.50 20.78
CA ASP A 76 2.30 -0.10 21.08
C ASP A 76 2.35 1.16 21.95
N LEU A 77 1.52 2.17 21.67
CA LEU A 77 1.41 3.36 22.51
C LEU A 77 0.98 3.03 23.94
N ASN A 78 -0.05 2.19 24.11
CA ASN A 78 -0.53 1.79 25.43
C ASN A 78 0.54 1.03 26.22
N ARG A 79 1.35 0.20 25.54
CA ARG A 79 2.45 -0.53 26.17
C ARG A 79 3.58 0.41 26.60
N ILE A 80 3.88 1.43 25.80
CA ILE A 80 4.84 2.46 26.18
C ILE A 80 4.32 3.22 27.41
N GLU A 81 3.06 3.66 27.40
CA GLU A 81 2.45 4.37 28.52
C GLU A 81 2.44 3.55 29.82
N SER A 82 2.09 2.25 29.75
CA SER A 82 2.11 1.38 30.93
C SER A 82 3.52 1.22 31.51
N ASN A 83 4.52 1.02 30.64
CA ASN A 83 5.92 0.91 31.07
C ASN A 83 6.42 2.20 31.73
N TRP A 84 6.00 3.37 31.24
CA TRP A 84 6.35 4.65 31.86
C TRP A 84 5.71 4.83 33.23
N LYS A 85 4.45 4.42 33.41
CA LYS A 85 3.75 4.47 34.70
C LYS A 85 4.40 3.56 35.75
N GLU A 86 4.79 2.36 35.38
CA GLU A 86 5.50 1.44 36.28
C GLU A 86 6.86 1.99 36.74
N LEU A 87 7.57 2.71 35.86
CA LEU A 87 8.84 3.36 36.21
C LEU A 87 8.64 4.50 37.22
N ASP A 88 7.62 5.34 37.04
CA ASP A 88 7.28 6.41 37.99
C ASP A 88 6.88 5.87 39.37
N GLU A 89 6.11 4.77 39.42
CA GLU A 89 5.71 4.12 40.68
C GLU A 89 6.91 3.45 41.39
N SER A 90 7.80 2.79 40.65
CA SER A 90 9.02 2.18 41.22
C SER A 90 10.01 3.19 41.79
N GLY A 91 10.06 4.41 41.23
CA GLY A 91 10.86 5.52 41.76
C GLY A 91 10.29 6.13 43.04
N SER A 92 9.00 5.91 43.31
CA SER A 92 8.31 6.37 44.52
C SER A 92 8.52 5.44 45.72
N GLU A 93 8.61 4.12 45.52
CA GLU A 93 8.80 3.15 46.62
C GLU A 93 10.21 3.19 47.24
N GLY A 94 11.23 3.66 46.51
CA GLY A 94 12.58 3.89 47.05
C GLY A 94 12.72 5.15 47.91
N ARG A 95 11.62 5.89 48.12
CA ARG A 95 11.59 7.19 48.80
C ARG A 95 10.59 7.22 49.96
N ASN A 96 10.41 6.10 50.66
CA ASN A 96 9.85 6.12 52.02
C ASN A 96 11.02 6.18 53.03
N PRO A 97 11.03 7.17 53.95
CA PRO A 97 12.05 7.29 54.99
C PRO A 97 12.02 6.14 56.01
#